data_AF-A0A1X1V8X4-F1
#
_entry.id   AF-A0A1X1V8X4-F1
#
_cell.length_a   1.000
_cell.length_b   1.000
_cell.length_c   1.000
_cell.angle_alpha   90.00
_cell.angle_beta   90.00
_cell.angle_gamma   90.00
#
_symmetry.space_group_name_H-M   'P 1'
#
loop_
_entity.id
_entity.type
_entity.pdbx_description
1 polymer ?
#
loop_
_entity_poly.entity_id
_entity_poly.type
_entity_poly.pdbx_seq_one_letter_code
_entity_poly.pdbx_strand_id
1 'polypeptide(L)'
;MFTGVTWMLLVTLAGVIVLYGLHRLTAPASSALTALPFQSGWAPEEHALSRYHVRWYPATLVFLAFDVEMLFMYPWALVVAKMGATAITEMFVFLAALLVAVAWAWREGALRWV
;
A
#
# COMPACT_ATOMS: atom_id res chain seq x y z
N MET A 1 11.57 -17.71 -18.61
CA MET A 1 10.61 -17.50 -17.51
C MET A 1 10.31 -16.02 -17.28
N PHE A 2 11.31 -15.13 -17.18
CA PHE A 2 11.07 -13.69 -16.96
C PHE A 2 10.80 -12.86 -18.23
N THR A 3 11.00 -13.43 -19.42
CA THR A 3 10.85 -12.73 -20.70
C THR A 3 9.47 -12.07 -20.86
N GLY A 4 8.39 -12.73 -20.43
CA GLY A 4 7.04 -12.14 -20.48
C GLY A 4 6.88 -10.93 -19.56
N VAL A 5 7.39 -11.02 -18.33
CA VAL A 5 7.35 -9.91 -17.35
C VAL A 5 8.17 -8.72 -17.86
N THR A 6 9.35 -8.99 -18.41
CA THR A 6 10.19 -7.95 -19.02
C THR A 6 9.45 -7.24 -20.16
N TRP A 7 8.80 -7.98 -21.05
CA TRP A 7 8.01 -7.38 -22.13
C TRP A 7 6.82 -6.56 -21.63
N MET A 8 6.07 -7.03 -20.63
CA MET A 8 4.96 -6.25 -20.05
C MET A 8 5.44 -4.92 -19.46
N LEU A 9 6.55 -4.95 -18.72
CA LEU A 9 7.14 -3.74 -18.15
C LEU A 9 7.59 -2.77 -19.25
N LEU A 10 8.26 -3.26 -20.29
CA LEU A 10 8.72 -2.44 -21.41
C LEU A 10 7.56 -1.79 -22.16
N VAL A 11 6.50 -2.54 -22.46
CA VAL A 11 5.31 -2.03 -23.14
C VAL A 11 4.61 -0.98 -22.30
N THR A 12 4.49 -1.19 -20.98
CA THR A 12 3.86 -0.24 -20.07
C THR A 12 4.67 1.04 -19.95
N LEU A 13 5.99 0.93 -19.79
CA LEU A 13 6.88 2.11 -19.73
C LEU A 13 6.84 2.88 -21.05
N ALA A 14 6.94 2.18 -22.18
CA ALA A 14 6.86 2.79 -23.50
C ALA A 14 5.52 3.51 -23.70
N GLY A 15 4.40 2.89 -23.28
CA GLY A 15 3.08 3.51 -23.32
C GLY A 15 3.01 4.80 -22.51
N VAL A 16 3.51 4.79 -21.26
CA VAL A 16 3.56 5.99 -20.41
C VAL A 16 4.42 7.09 -21.06
N ILE A 17 5.58 6.73 -21.62
CA ILE A 17 6.48 7.68 -22.29
C ILE A 17 5.82 8.29 -23.53
N VAL A 18 5.19 7.46 -24.36
CA VAL A 18 4.51 7.92 -25.59
C VAL A 18 3.34 8.85 -25.24
N LEU A 19 2.51 8.48 -24.26
CA LEU A 19 1.39 9.32 -23.83
C LEU A 19 1.87 10.65 -23.23
N TYR A 20 2.90 10.62 -22.39
CA TYR A 20 3.49 11.83 -21.83
C TYR A 20 4.14 12.72 -22.90
N GLY A 21 4.84 12.11 -23.86
CA GLY A 21 5.45 12.80 -25.00
C GLY A 21 4.39 13.44 -25.90
N LEU A 22 3.33 12.71 -26.23
CA LEU A 22 2.21 13.23 -27.01
C LEU A 22 1.51 14.38 -26.28
N HIS A 23 1.28 14.26 -24.98
CA HIS A 23 0.75 15.34 -24.15
C HIS A 23 1.64 16.58 -24.22
N ARG A 24 2.96 16.43 -24.05
CA ARG A 24 3.93 17.53 -24.16
C ARG A 24 3.94 18.21 -25.54
N LEU A 25 3.76 17.45 -26.61
CA LEU A 25 3.75 17.97 -27.99
C LEU A 25 2.44 18.67 -28.37
N THR A 26 1.32 18.22 -27.82
CA THR A 26 -0.02 18.71 -28.17
C THR A 26 -0.60 19.71 -27.17
N ALA A 27 0.02 19.87 -26.00
CA ALA A 27 -0.44 20.79 -24.96
C ALA A 27 -0.40 22.26 -25.46
N PRO A 28 -1.52 22.99 -25.47
CA PRO A 28 -1.59 24.38 -25.92
C PRO A 28 -0.79 25.37 -25.05
N ALA A 29 -0.58 25.04 -23.78
CA ALA A 29 0.28 25.76 -22.86
C ALA A 29 1.14 24.74 -22.11
N SER A 30 2.46 24.88 -22.23
CA SER A 30 3.44 23.96 -21.64
C SER A 30 3.85 24.33 -20.21
N SER A 31 3.57 25.56 -19.78
CA SER A 31 3.76 26.03 -18.42
C SER A 31 2.57 25.64 -17.56
N ALA A 32 2.85 25.13 -16.36
CA ALA A 32 1.82 24.97 -15.35
C ALA A 32 1.27 26.37 -15.03
N LEU A 33 0.02 26.65 -15.41
CA LEU A 33 -0.76 27.71 -14.78
C LEU A 33 -0.62 27.51 -13.27
N THR A 34 -0.40 28.58 -12.51
CA THR A 34 -0.31 28.50 -11.04
C THR A 34 -1.60 27.88 -10.53
N ALA A 35 -1.56 26.57 -10.29
CA ALA A 35 -2.74 25.79 -9.97
C ALA A 35 -2.98 25.93 -8.47
N LEU A 36 -3.84 26.88 -8.12
CA LEU A 36 -4.34 26.99 -6.76
C LEU A 36 -5.20 25.75 -6.45
N PRO A 37 -5.30 25.34 -5.17
CA PRO A 37 -6.20 24.26 -4.79
C PRO A 37 -7.60 24.53 -5.32
N PHE A 38 -8.16 23.53 -6.01
CA PHE A 38 -9.38 23.64 -6.84
C PHE A 38 -10.57 24.30 -6.11
N GLN A 39 -10.66 24.14 -4.79
CA GLN A 39 -11.79 24.62 -4.00
C GLN A 39 -11.53 25.91 -3.22
N SER A 40 -10.29 26.32 -2.98
CA SER A 40 -10.02 27.48 -2.12
C SER A 40 -9.77 28.75 -2.91
N GLY A 41 -9.07 28.71 -4.06
CA GLY A 41 -8.55 29.93 -4.70
C GLY A 41 -7.57 30.73 -3.81
N TRP A 42 -7.26 30.22 -2.62
CA TRP A 42 -6.28 30.75 -1.67
C TRP A 42 -5.02 29.90 -1.75
N ALA A 43 -3.87 30.55 -1.62
CA ALA A 43 -2.61 29.83 -1.50
C ALA A 43 -2.66 28.92 -0.25
N PRO A 44 -2.13 27.69 -0.31
CA PRO A 44 -2.03 26.83 0.87
C PRO A 44 -1.26 27.54 1.98
N GLU A 45 -1.88 27.68 3.15
CA GLU A 45 -1.23 28.27 4.32
C GLU A 45 -0.28 27.30 5.02
N GLU A 46 -0.61 26.00 4.97
CA GLU A 46 0.17 24.93 5.58
C GLU A 46 1.13 24.28 4.58
N HIS A 47 2.30 23.87 5.09
CA HIS A 47 3.30 23.21 4.26
C HIS A 47 2.83 21.79 3.88
N ALA A 48 3.21 21.29 2.71
CA ALA A 48 2.78 19.97 2.21
C ALA A 48 3.17 18.80 3.15
N LEU A 49 4.21 18.99 3.97
CA LEU A 49 4.71 18.03 4.95
C LEU A 49 4.35 18.40 6.39
N SER A 50 3.40 19.32 6.58
CA SER A 50 2.90 19.67 7.91
C SER A 50 2.33 18.42 8.60
N ARG A 51 2.40 18.41 9.93
CA ARG A 51 2.01 17.23 10.72
C ARG A 51 0.49 17.10 10.74
N TYR A 52 -0.02 16.23 9.89
CA TYR A 52 -1.41 15.79 9.91
C TYR A 52 -1.70 14.89 11.13
N HIS A 53 -2.98 14.70 11.43
CA HIS A 53 -3.42 13.87 12.54
C HIS A 53 -2.76 12.48 12.56
N VAL A 54 -2.25 12.08 13.73
CA VAL A 54 -1.56 10.78 14.00
C VAL A 54 -2.44 9.56 13.70
N ARG A 55 -3.74 9.75 13.45
CA ARG A 55 -4.75 8.71 13.22
C ARG A 55 -4.35 7.66 12.17
N TRP A 56 -3.59 8.03 11.15
CA TRP A 56 -3.14 7.11 10.11
C TRP A 56 -2.01 6.17 10.56
N TYR A 57 -1.24 6.58 11.56
CA TYR A 57 -0.06 5.85 12.00
C TYR A 57 -0.37 4.47 12.61
N PRO A 58 -1.31 4.33 13.58
CA PRO A 58 -1.69 3.01 14.10
C PRO A 58 -2.28 2.09 13.03
N ALA A 59 -3.08 2.63 12.11
CA ALA A 59 -3.65 1.86 11.00
C ALA A 59 -2.54 1.29 10.09
N THR A 60 -1.52 2.09 9.75
CA THR A 60 -0.37 1.63 8.95
C THR A 60 0.47 0.58 9.69
N LEU A 61 0.69 0.75 11.00
CA LEU A 61 1.42 -0.25 11.78
C LEU A 61 0.70 -1.61 11.85
N VAL A 62 -0.61 -1.60 12.04
CA VAL A 62 -1.43 -2.82 12.01
C VAL A 62 -1.39 -3.46 10.62
N PHE A 63 -1.55 -2.66 9.56
CA PHE A 63 -1.45 -3.14 8.18
C PHE A 63 -0.08 -3.78 7.90
N LEU A 64 1.02 -3.14 8.31
CA LEU A 64 2.37 -3.66 8.12
C LEU A 64 2.58 -4.99 8.85
N ALA A 65 2.06 -5.12 10.07
CA ALA A 65 2.14 -6.38 10.82
C ALA A 65 1.42 -7.53 10.10
N PHE A 66 0.23 -7.27 9.54
CA PHE A 66 -0.50 -8.24 8.73
C PHE A 66 0.15 -8.53 7.37
N ASP A 67 0.81 -7.55 6.76
CA ASP A 67 1.52 -7.77 5.49
C ASP A 67 2.74 -8.70 5.68
N VAL A 68 3.45 -8.53 6.80
CA VAL A 68 4.53 -9.45 7.20
C VAL A 68 4.01 -10.86 7.49
N GLU A 69 2.78 -11.02 7.97
CA GLU A 69 2.14 -12.33 8.14
C GLU A 69 2.02 -13.09 6.81
N MET A 70 1.60 -12.40 5.75
CA MET A 70 1.46 -13.00 4.42
C MET A 70 2.79 -13.55 3.89
N LEU A 71 3.91 -12.91 4.22
CA LEU A 71 5.24 -13.41 3.90
C LEU A 71 5.50 -14.81 4.50
N PHE A 72 4.95 -15.11 5.68
CA PHE A 72 5.04 -16.44 6.30
C PHE A 72 4.03 -17.43 5.72
N MET A 73 2.85 -16.96 5.28
CA MET A 73 1.83 -17.81 4.68
C MET A 73 2.23 -18.38 3.32
N TYR A 74 2.95 -17.61 2.48
CA TYR A 74 3.38 -18.07 1.15
C TYR A 74 4.23 -19.36 1.16
N PRO A 75 5.34 -19.45 1.92
CA PRO A 75 6.11 -20.69 1.99
C PRO A 75 5.33 -21.80 2.71
N TRP A 76 4.53 -21.47 3.72
CA TRP A 76 3.69 -22.46 4.42
C TRP A 76 2.72 -23.17 3.47
N ALA A 77 2.12 -22.45 2.52
CA ALA A 77 1.19 -23.03 1.54
C ALA A 77 1.84 -24.13 0.67
N LEU A 78 3.17 -24.11 0.51
CA LEU A 78 3.91 -25.17 -0.20
C LEU A 78 4.28 -26.35 0.73
N VAL A 79 4.50 -26.08 2.01
CA VAL A 79 4.99 -27.05 2.99
C VAL A 79 3.84 -27.85 3.61
N VAL A 80 2.63 -27.29 3.69
CA VAL A 80 1.46 -27.94 4.27
C VAL A 80 1.14 -29.30 3.61
N ALA A 81 1.38 -29.43 2.31
CA ALA A 81 1.19 -30.69 1.57
C ALA A 81 2.12 -31.82 2.05
N LYS A 82 3.28 -31.49 2.64
CA LYS A 82 4.25 -32.47 3.16
C LYS A 82 4.07 -32.75 4.66
N MET A 83 3.74 -31.72 5.43
CA MET A 83 3.66 -31.78 6.90
C MET A 83 2.25 -32.12 7.41
N GLY A 84 1.22 -31.98 6.57
CA GLY A 84 -0.16 -32.35 6.91
C GLY A 84 -0.73 -31.51 8.06
N ALA A 85 -1.46 -32.16 8.98
CA ALA A 85 -2.24 -31.51 10.04
C ALA A 85 -1.40 -30.70 11.04
N THR A 86 -0.13 -31.06 11.25
CA THR A 86 0.75 -30.33 12.18
C THR A 86 1.01 -28.91 11.67
N ALA A 87 1.35 -28.75 10.39
CA ALA A 87 1.59 -27.43 9.80
C ALA A 87 0.31 -26.58 9.78
N ILE A 88 -0.88 -27.20 9.64
CA ILE A 88 -2.15 -26.48 9.74
C ILE A 88 -2.31 -25.91 11.15
N THR A 89 -2.09 -26.73 12.17
CA THR A 89 -2.23 -26.32 13.58
C THR A 89 -1.26 -25.19 13.93
N GLU A 90 0.01 -25.31 13.55
CA GLU A 90 1.03 -24.28 13.79
C GLU A 90 0.65 -22.94 13.14
N MET A 91 0.11 -22.96 11.92
CA MET A 91 -0.33 -21.75 11.22
C MET A 91 -1.53 -21.10 11.93
N PHE A 92 -2.53 -21.87 12.34
CA PHE A 92 -3.66 -21.31 13.09
C PHE A 92 -3.26 -20.75 14.46
N VAL A 93 -2.27 -21.35 15.14
CA VAL A 93 -1.71 -20.80 16.38
C VAL A 93 -1.00 -19.46 16.11
N PHE A 94 -0.24 -19.38 15.02
CA PHE A 94 0.42 -18.14 14.60
C PHE A 94 -0.61 -17.02 14.28
N LEU A 95 -1.65 -17.33 13.50
CA LEU A 95 -2.76 -16.41 13.21
C LEU A 95 -3.47 -15.95 14.49
N ALA A 96 -3.75 -16.87 15.41
CA ALA A 96 -4.41 -16.56 16.66
C ALA A 96 -3.59 -15.58 17.51
N ALA A 97 -2.26 -15.74 17.56
CA ALA A 97 -1.38 -14.82 18.29
C ALA A 97 -1.45 -13.38 17.74
N LEU A 98 -1.51 -13.21 16.41
CA LEU A 98 -1.66 -11.91 15.75
C LEU A 98 -3.05 -11.32 15.98
N LEU A 99 -4.11 -12.13 15.88
CA LEU A 99 -5.47 -11.71 16.19
C LEU A 99 -5.61 -11.20 17.63
N VAL A 100 -4.90 -11.79 18.60
CA VAL A 100 -4.86 -11.28 19.98
C VAL A 100 -4.25 -9.88 20.05
N ALA A 101 -3.16 -9.62 19.33
CA ALA A 101 -2.55 -8.29 19.29
C ALA A 101 -3.50 -7.23 18.71
N VAL A 102 -4.25 -7.60 17.67
CA VAL A 102 -5.22 -6.70 17.02
C VAL A 102 -6.45 -6.47 17.89
N ALA A 103 -6.95 -7.51 18.56
CA ALA A 103 -8.01 -7.37 19.54
C ALA A 103 -7.60 -6.45 20.70
N TRP A 104 -6.35 -6.54 21.15
CA TRP A 104 -5.80 -5.62 22.15
C TRP A 104 -5.73 -4.18 21.64
N ALA A 105 -5.23 -3.96 20.42
CA ALA A 105 -5.16 -2.63 19.81
C ALA A 105 -6.56 -2.01 19.62
N TRP A 106 -7.55 -2.82 19.27
CA TRP A 106 -8.95 -2.39 19.22
C TRP A 106 -9.44 -1.94 20.59
N ARG A 107 -9.17 -2.73 21.64
CA ARG A 107 -9.57 -2.39 23.02
C ARG A 107 -8.95 -1.08 23.50
N GLU A 108 -7.70 -0.81 23.12
CA GLU A 108 -6.99 0.44 23.45
C GLU A 108 -7.50 1.64 22.64
N GLY A 109 -8.41 1.43 21.69
CA GLY A 109 -8.99 2.48 20.88
C GLY A 109 -8.05 2.99 19.78
N ALA A 110 -6.98 2.26 19.46
CA ALA A 110 -6.06 2.60 18.37
C ALA A 110 -6.76 2.68 17.00
N LEU A 111 -7.94 2.05 16.88
CA LEU A 111 -8.78 2.01 15.68
C LEU A 111 -10.00 2.96 15.76
N ARG A 112 -10.12 3.82 16.77
CA ARG A 112 -11.27 4.74 16.89
C ARG A 112 -11.15 5.91 15.90
N TRP A 113 -12.22 6.13 15.16
CA TRP A 113 -12.39 7.24 14.22
C TRP A 113 -13.32 8.31 14.82
N VAL A 114 -12.77 9.18 15.66
CA VAL A 114 -13.42 10.44 16.09
C VAL A 114 -12.40 11.55 15.93
#